data_AF-A0A4W5JW97-F1
#
_entry.id   AF-A0A4W5JW97-F1
#
_cell.length_a   1.000
_cell.length_b   1.000
_cell.length_c   1.000
_cell.angle_alpha   90.00
_cell.angle_beta   90.00
_cell.angle_gamma   90.00
#
_symmetry.space_group_name_H-M   'P 1'
#
loop_
_entity.id
_entity.type
_entity.pdbx_description
1 polymer ?
#
loop_
_entity_poly.entity_id
_entity_poly.type
_entity_poly.pdbx_seq_one_letter_code
_entity_poly.pdbx_strand_id
1 'polypeptide(L)'
;MCQWATSNLCVVMMLLLCPVSFSYEGLSPGPGCHLYRFNVTIRSDQRGTCKGTHVVYACVGYCESSAFPSRYSVLVASNFTHNITSASQCCTISKDAKVEYTDRNRQT
;
A
#
# COMPACT_ATOMS: atom_id res chain seq x y z
N MET A 1 30.78 -41.83 -19.46
CA MET A 1 29.43 -41.38 -19.86
C MET A 1 28.82 -40.66 -18.67
N CYS A 2 28.97 -39.34 -18.58
CA CYS A 2 28.21 -38.50 -17.64
C CYS A 2 27.62 -37.34 -18.44
N GLN A 3 26.30 -37.25 -18.40
CA GLN A 3 25.49 -36.28 -19.13
C GLN A 3 25.64 -34.88 -18.53
N TRP A 4 26.03 -33.91 -19.34
CA TRP A 4 26.00 -32.46 -19.02
C TRP A 4 25.44 -31.63 -20.18
N ALA A 5 24.53 -32.20 -20.98
CA ALA A 5 24.08 -31.61 -22.23
C ALA A 5 22.65 -31.02 -22.19
N THR A 6 22.09 -30.76 -21.00
CA THR A 6 20.70 -30.26 -20.87
C THR A 6 20.55 -29.06 -19.94
N SER A 7 21.64 -28.36 -19.60
CA SER A 7 21.58 -27.26 -18.63
C SER A 7 20.98 -25.97 -19.21
N ASN A 8 21.34 -25.57 -20.43
CA ASN A 8 20.91 -24.28 -20.98
C ASN A 8 19.43 -24.25 -21.40
N LEU A 9 18.89 -25.34 -21.94
CA LEU A 9 17.49 -25.36 -22.41
C LEU A 9 16.50 -25.29 -21.23
N CYS A 10 16.80 -25.99 -20.12
CA CYS A 10 15.97 -25.96 -18.91
C CYS A 10 16.00 -24.58 -18.23
N VAL A 11 17.14 -23.90 -18.22
CA VAL A 11 17.28 -22.55 -17.63
C VAL A 11 16.48 -21.53 -18.45
N VAL A 12 16.57 -21.59 -19.78
CA VAL A 12 15.81 -20.70 -20.67
C VAL A 12 14.29 -20.95 -20.55
N MET A 13 13.86 -22.20 -20.45
CA MET A 13 12.43 -22.53 -20.27
C MET A 13 11.89 -22.03 -18.93
N MET A 14 12.66 -22.12 -17.83
CA MET A 14 12.29 -21.56 -16.53
C MET A 14 12.22 -20.01 -16.57
N LEU A 15 13.14 -19.35 -17.27
CA LEU A 15 13.12 -17.89 -17.46
C LEU A 15 11.90 -17.41 -18.28
N LEU A 16 11.44 -18.19 -19.26
CA LEU A 16 10.25 -17.86 -20.07
C LEU A 16 8.91 -18.12 -19.35
N LEU A 17 8.89 -19.00 -18.35
CA LEU A 17 7.68 -19.39 -17.61
C LEU A 17 7.52 -18.67 -16.28
N CYS A 18 8.55 -17.98 -15.79
CA CYS A 18 8.40 -17.09 -14.65
C CYS A 18 7.78 -15.77 -15.12
N PRO A 19 6.51 -15.45 -14.79
CA PRO A 19 6.22 -14.05 -14.54
C PRO A 19 7.11 -13.70 -13.35
N VAL A 20 8.23 -13.05 -13.62
CA VAL A 20 8.95 -12.34 -12.57
C VAL A 20 8.01 -11.18 -12.22
N SER A 21 6.99 -11.50 -11.40
CA SER A 21 6.19 -10.53 -10.67
C SER A 21 7.11 -9.96 -9.60
N PHE A 22 8.20 -9.33 -10.03
CA PHE A 22 8.82 -8.31 -9.23
C PHE A 22 7.76 -7.22 -9.17
N SER A 23 6.99 -7.20 -8.08
CA SER A 23 6.35 -5.97 -7.64
C SER A 23 7.47 -5.02 -7.29
N TYR A 24 7.98 -4.29 -8.30
CA TYR A 24 8.73 -3.07 -8.09
C TYR A 24 7.74 -2.03 -7.55
N GLU A 25 7.32 -2.20 -6.30
CA GLU A 25 6.35 -1.35 -5.60
C GLU A 25 7.03 -0.03 -5.15
N GLY A 26 7.73 0.61 -6.08
CA GLY A 26 8.64 1.73 -5.81
C GLY A 26 8.58 2.88 -6.78
N LEU A 27 7.88 2.78 -7.92
CA LEU A 27 7.72 3.90 -8.85
C LEU A 27 6.27 4.01 -9.32
N SER A 28 5.57 4.99 -8.78
CA SER A 28 4.14 5.32 -8.96
C SER A 28 3.15 4.30 -8.39
N PRO A 29 2.44 4.61 -7.29
CA PRO A 29 1.26 3.86 -6.88
C PRO A 29 0.25 3.97 -8.02
N GLY A 30 -0.08 2.85 -8.66
CA GLY A 30 -1.21 2.77 -9.57
C GLY A 30 -2.53 3.10 -8.85
N PRO A 31 -3.66 3.07 -9.56
CA PRO A 31 -4.97 3.14 -8.90
C PRO A 31 -5.09 1.98 -7.89
N GLY A 32 -5.45 2.29 -6.64
CA GLY A 32 -5.47 1.32 -5.54
C GLY A 32 -4.99 1.90 -4.21
N CYS A 33 -5.23 1.18 -3.11
CA CYS A 33 -4.80 1.52 -1.75
C CYS A 33 -3.74 0.50 -1.31
N HIS A 34 -2.52 0.98 -1.06
CA HIS A 34 -1.35 0.15 -0.80
C HIS A 34 -0.76 0.38 0.59
N LEU A 35 -0.03 -0.61 1.08
CA LEU A 35 0.59 -0.58 2.39
C LEU A 35 2.06 -0.17 2.27
N TYR A 36 2.39 1.04 2.68
CA TYR A 36 3.74 1.59 2.61
C TYR A 36 4.47 1.46 3.95
N ARG A 37 5.67 0.87 3.92
CA ARG A 37 6.50 0.67 5.11
C ARG A 37 7.34 1.92 5.38
N PHE A 38 7.29 2.45 6.59
CA PHE A 38 8.10 3.61 6.98
C PHE A 38 8.63 3.51 8.41
N ASN A 39 9.74 4.21 8.68
CA ASN A 39 10.39 4.21 9.98
C ASN A 39 9.88 5.39 10.80
N VAL A 40 9.36 5.10 11.99
CA VAL A 40 8.97 6.11 12.96
C VAL A 40 9.90 6.10 14.15
N THR A 41 10.26 7.29 14.61
CA THR A 41 10.99 7.44 15.87
C THR A 41 9.97 7.66 16.98
N ILE A 42 9.84 6.66 17.85
CA ILE A 42 8.96 6.74 19.01
C ILE A 42 9.74 7.37 20.16
N ARG A 43 9.17 8.40 20.78
CA ARG A 43 9.72 9.05 21.97
C ARG A 43 8.86 8.65 23.17
N SER A 44 9.49 8.04 24.19
CA SER A 44 8.76 7.58 25.37
C SER A 44 8.49 8.67 26.41
N ASP A 45 9.27 9.75 26.42
CA ASP A 45 9.18 10.85 27.39
C ASP A 45 9.06 12.19 26.64
N GLN A 46 8.33 13.17 27.21
CA GLN A 46 8.29 14.56 26.73
C GLN A 46 9.70 15.18 26.65
N ARG A 47 10.64 14.71 27.49
CA ARG A 47 12.06 15.12 27.46
C ARG A 47 12.88 14.46 26.34
N GLY A 48 12.35 13.44 25.67
CA GLY A 48 12.97 12.80 24.50
C GLY A 48 14.26 12.02 24.78
N THR A 49 14.51 11.62 26.04
CA THR A 49 15.68 10.85 26.48
C THR A 49 15.66 9.40 25.98
N CYS A 50 14.49 8.82 25.82
CA CYS A 50 14.26 7.48 25.29
C CYS A 50 13.76 7.58 23.83
N LYS A 51 14.56 7.09 22.88
CA LYS A 51 14.29 7.10 21.43
C LYS A 51 14.45 5.69 20.86
N GLY A 52 13.36 5.11 20.39
CA GLY A 52 13.34 3.87 19.61
C GLY A 52 12.93 4.14 18.17
N THR A 53 13.59 3.50 17.20
CA THR A 53 13.09 3.47 15.81
C THR A 53 12.29 2.20 15.60
N HIS A 54 11.04 2.34 15.18
CA HIS A 54 10.16 1.21 14.89
C HIS A 54 9.69 1.29 13.44
N VAL A 55 9.53 0.14 12.82
CA VAL A 55 8.93 0.04 11.49
C VAL A 55 7.42 0.01 11.67
N VAL A 56 6.72 0.89 10.96
CA VAL A 56 5.25 0.89 10.87
C VAL A 56 4.82 0.93 9.42
N TYR A 57 3.52 0.74 9.20
CA TYR A 57 2.90 0.70 7.89
C TYR A 57 1.86 1.81 7.77
N ALA A 58 1.78 2.46 6.62
CA ALA A 58 0.79 3.48 6.27
C ALA A 58 -0.01 3.05 5.05
N CYS A 59 -1.26 3.47 4.98
CA CYS A 59 -2.08 3.30 3.79
C CYS A 59 -1.84 4.49 2.85
N VAL A 60 -1.37 4.23 1.63
CA VAL A 60 -1.10 5.25 0.61
C VAL A 60 -1.65 4.78 -0.73
N GLY A 61 -2.40 5.64 -1.41
CA GLY A 61 -2.92 5.29 -2.72
C GLY A 61 -4.04 6.20 -3.24
N TYR A 62 -4.55 5.83 -4.40
CA TYR A 62 -5.63 6.51 -5.10
C TYR A 62 -6.89 5.64 -5.07
N CYS A 63 -7.93 6.13 -4.41
CA CYS A 63 -9.24 5.46 -4.36
C CYS A 63 -10.21 6.10 -5.35
N GLU A 64 -11.04 5.27 -5.97
CA GLU A 64 -12.05 5.75 -6.91
C GLU A 64 -13.10 6.60 -6.18
N SER A 65 -13.36 7.78 -6.72
CA SER A 65 -14.38 8.69 -6.22
C SER A 65 -15.13 9.28 -7.40
N SER A 66 -16.44 9.41 -7.28
CA SER A 66 -17.32 9.94 -8.32
C SER A 66 -18.16 11.08 -7.78
N ALA A 67 -18.43 12.06 -8.63
CA ALA A 67 -19.36 13.14 -8.36
C ALA A 67 -20.28 13.30 -9.58
N PHE A 68 -21.58 13.18 -9.36
CA PHE A 68 -22.57 13.46 -10.37
C PHE A 68 -22.84 14.98 -10.37
N PRO A 69 -22.75 15.65 -11.52
CA PRO A 69 -22.72 17.11 -11.57
C PRO A 69 -24.03 17.72 -11.06
N SER A 70 -23.89 18.82 -10.33
CA SER A 70 -24.96 19.58 -9.67
C SER A 70 -25.82 20.45 -10.61
N ARG A 71 -25.54 20.47 -11.92
CA ARG A 71 -26.33 21.26 -12.87
C ARG A 71 -27.70 20.62 -13.07
N TYR A 72 -28.76 21.42 -12.89
CA TYR A 72 -30.16 21.00 -13.04
C TYR A 72 -30.41 20.23 -14.35
N SER A 73 -29.79 20.64 -15.46
CA SER A 73 -29.90 19.96 -16.75
C SER A 73 -29.43 18.50 -16.71
N VAL A 74 -28.40 18.17 -15.93
CA VAL A 74 -27.88 16.81 -15.81
C VAL A 74 -28.71 15.99 -14.83
N LEU A 75 -29.19 16.59 -13.75
CA LEU A 75 -30.16 15.93 -12.85
C LEU A 75 -31.45 15.56 -13.59
N VAL A 76 -32.01 16.48 -14.39
CA VAL A 76 -33.20 16.22 -15.23
C VAL A 76 -32.93 15.14 -16.27
N ALA A 77 -31.77 15.17 -16.95
CA ALA A 77 -31.40 14.14 -17.92
C ALA A 77 -31.27 12.75 -17.27
N SER A 78 -30.83 12.69 -16.00
CA SER A 78 -30.80 11.45 -15.20
C SER A 78 -32.13 11.13 -14.52
N ASN A 79 -33.22 11.85 -14.79
CA ASN A 79 -34.51 11.68 -14.12
C ASN A 79 -34.43 11.74 -12.58
N PHE A 80 -33.49 12.53 -12.03
CA PHE A 80 -33.22 12.60 -10.59
C PHE A 80 -32.97 11.24 -9.92
N THR A 81 -32.64 10.20 -10.69
CA THR A 81 -32.46 8.83 -10.16
C THR A 81 -31.21 8.70 -9.29
N HIS A 82 -30.20 9.55 -9.51
CA HIS A 82 -29.04 9.62 -8.64
C HIS A 82 -29.32 10.47 -7.39
N ASN A 83 -29.79 9.80 -6.34
CA ASN A 83 -30.04 10.38 -5.00
C ASN A 83 -28.74 10.86 -4.31
N ILE A 84 -27.59 10.28 -4.68
CA ILE A 84 -26.27 10.64 -4.18
C ILE A 84 -25.53 11.42 -5.27
N THR A 85 -25.26 12.71 -5.00
CA THR A 85 -24.54 13.60 -5.92
C THR A 85 -23.02 13.41 -5.86
N SER A 86 -22.51 12.68 -4.87
CA SER A 86 -21.09 12.33 -4.77
C SER A 86 -20.88 11.06 -3.95
N ALA A 87 -20.08 10.14 -4.46
CA ALA A 87 -19.60 8.96 -3.74
C ALA A 87 -18.07 8.98 -3.71
N SER A 88 -17.50 9.16 -2.51
CA SER A 88 -16.05 9.15 -2.29
C SER A 88 -15.62 7.89 -1.56
N GLN A 89 -14.52 7.28 -1.98
CA GLN A 89 -13.84 6.25 -1.22
C GLN A 89 -12.49 6.78 -0.76
N CYS A 90 -12.15 6.53 0.51
CA CYS A 90 -10.87 6.94 1.09
C CYS A 90 -10.05 5.69 1.44
N CYS A 91 -8.74 5.76 1.23
CA CYS A 91 -7.79 4.73 1.66
C CYS A 91 -7.64 4.83 3.19
N THR A 92 -8.17 3.84 3.92
CA THR A 92 -8.19 3.81 5.39
C THR A 92 -7.59 2.53 5.95
N ILE A 93 -7.23 2.56 7.24
CA ILE A 93 -6.69 1.41 7.95
C ILE A 93 -7.80 0.39 8.18
N SER A 94 -7.66 -0.81 7.63
CA SER A 94 -8.65 -1.89 7.78
C SER A 94 -8.36 -2.83 8.94
N LYS A 95 -7.09 -2.94 9.36
CA LYS A 95 -6.64 -3.79 10.46
C LYS A 95 -5.51 -3.09 11.21
N ASP A 96 -5.58 -3.12 12.53
CA ASP A 96 -4.53 -2.65 13.42
C ASP A 96 -4.11 -3.76 14.39
N ALA A 97 -2.89 -3.64 14.92
CA ALA A 97 -2.37 -4.52 15.93
C ALA A 97 -1.59 -3.70 16.95
N LYS A 98 -1.88 -3.91 18.23
CA LYS A 98 -1.10 -3.34 19.31
C LYS A 98 0.23 -4.08 19.40
N VAL A 99 1.32 -3.33 19.27
CA VAL A 99 2.69 -3.86 19.42
C VAL A 99 3.34 -3.28 20.65
N GLU A 100 4.01 -4.14 21.42
CA GLU A 100 4.89 -3.72 22.50
C GLU A 100 6.32 -3.59 21.96
N TYR A 101 7.03 -2.55 22.38
CA TYR A 101 8.43 -2.36 22.02
C TYR A 101 9.24 -2.02 23.27
N THR A 102 10.49 -2.48 23.32
CA THR A 102 11.43 -2.18 24.39
C THR A 102 12.41 -1.11 23.94
N ASP A 103 12.51 -0.01 24.69
CA ASP A 103 13.55 0.99 24.45
C ASP A 103 14.89 0.51 25.04
N ARG A 104 15.90 0.32 24.17
CA ARG A 104 17.25 -0.10 24.57
C ARG A 104 18.10 1.01 25.19
N ASN A 105 17.67 2.27 25.12
CA ASN A 105 18.35 3.43 25.72
C ASN A 105 17.79 3.79 27.10
N ARG A 106 16.92 2.96 27.68
CA ARG A 106 16.50 3.13 29.08
C ARG A 106 17.64 2.69 30.00
N GLN A 107 18.58 3.60 30.25
CA GLN A 107 19.58 3.46 31.31
C GLN A 107 18.85 3.55 32.66
N THR A 108 18.55 2.40 33.26
CA THR A 108 18.35 2.24 34.70
C THR A 108 19.64 1.76 35.33
#